data_AF-A0AAW4QBH6-F1
#
_entry.id   AF-A0AAW4QBH6-F1
#
_cell.length_a   1.000
_cell.length_b   1.000
_cell.length_c   1.000
_cell.angle_alpha   90.00
_cell.angle_beta   90.00
_cell.angle_gamma   90.00
#
_symmetry.space_group_name_H-M   'P 1'
#
loop_
_entity.id
_entity.type
_entity.pdbx_description
1 polymer ?
#
loop_
_entity_poly.entity_id
_entity_poly.type
_entity_poly.pdbx_seq_one_letter_code
_entity_poly.pdbx_strand_id
1 'polypeptide(L)'
;MRRFGRLLRRQINVALRPAPRYRVHFAAGALMACELLGRRVVRKQCFAFAPGEHSAALLALREWMGSPSRRGSLEWVLGNTAVRYLLLPWTPDLANASLRQAFAVALFEQQFKQDASAYAMCFASPRYGQALMVACVSKALLVELKAHARSAGVRLASITPGVAAVWNRFEKLLASEQGTVSLVDGDRLVALCHKQGCINSIALRPFDPDPTGDIVMPSTGAQGRQRVFASIWLPQLPEEIRLSLRNGEGFREQEDATYAFALCGVH
;
A
#
# COMPACT_ATOMS: atom_id res chain seq x y z
N MET A 1 -58.17 -36.78 18.68
CA MET A 1 -57.92 -37.84 17.69
C MET A 1 -56.96 -37.32 16.62
N ARG A 2 -55.77 -37.94 16.52
CA ARG A 2 -54.86 -38.18 15.35
C ARG A 2 -54.72 -37.05 14.28
N ARG A 3 -53.59 -36.32 14.20
CA ARG A 3 -52.31 -36.55 13.47
C ARG A 3 -52.43 -36.72 11.94
N PHE A 4 -51.67 -35.90 11.19
CA PHE A 4 -50.86 -36.12 9.95
C PHE A 4 -50.90 -34.87 9.04
N GLY A 5 -49.82 -34.31 8.49
CA GLY A 5 -48.41 -34.69 8.49
C GLY A 5 -47.48 -33.46 8.39
N ARG A 6 -46.32 -33.60 9.03
CA ARG A 6 -45.13 -32.78 8.78
C ARG A 6 -44.40 -33.40 7.60
N LEU A 7 -44.11 -32.62 6.57
CA LEU A 7 -43.05 -32.94 5.61
C LEU A 7 -42.16 -31.70 5.44
N LEU A 8 -40.92 -31.91 5.85
CA LEU A 8 -39.74 -31.07 5.75
C LEU A 8 -39.73 -30.09 4.56
N ARG A 9 -39.75 -28.79 4.84
CA ARG A 9 -38.98 -27.82 4.04
C ARG A 9 -37.61 -27.71 4.67
N ARG A 10 -36.64 -28.48 4.14
CA ARG A 10 -35.21 -28.23 4.31
C ARG A 10 -34.95 -26.77 3.92
N GLN A 11 -34.69 -25.93 4.91
CA GLN A 11 -34.03 -24.65 4.69
C GLN A 11 -32.65 -24.95 4.11
N ILE A 12 -32.50 -24.77 2.80
CA ILE A 12 -31.17 -24.63 2.21
C ILE A 12 -30.70 -23.23 2.66
N ASN A 13 -30.06 -23.18 3.82
CA ASN A 13 -29.15 -22.08 4.12
C ASN A 13 -28.01 -22.21 3.12
N VAL A 14 -28.17 -21.61 1.93
CA VAL A 14 -27.04 -21.31 1.07
C VAL A 14 -26.24 -20.29 1.85
N ALA A 15 -25.22 -20.75 2.58
CA ALA A 15 -24.25 -19.89 3.20
C ALA A 15 -23.74 -18.94 2.11
N LEU A 16 -24.15 -17.68 2.16
CA LEU A 16 -23.68 -16.65 1.25
C LEU A 16 -22.15 -16.65 1.35
N ARG A 17 -21.46 -17.11 0.30
CA ARG A 17 -20.01 -17.01 0.24
C ARG A 17 -19.65 -15.54 0.47
N PRO A 18 -18.72 -15.24 1.39
CA PRO A 18 -18.28 -13.87 1.60
C PRO A 18 -17.76 -13.33 0.27
N ALA A 19 -18.09 -12.08 -0.03
CA ALA A 19 -17.67 -11.47 -1.27
C ALA A 19 -16.14 -11.34 -1.30
N PRO A 20 -15.47 -11.66 -2.43
CA PRO A 20 -14.02 -11.61 -2.50
C PRO A 20 -13.52 -10.18 -2.42
N ARG A 21 -12.45 -9.98 -1.64
CA ARG A 21 -11.68 -8.74 -1.61
C ARG A 21 -10.34 -8.99 -2.27
N TYR A 22 -10.05 -8.26 -3.33
CA TYR A 22 -8.78 -8.28 -4.01
C TYR A 22 -7.94 -7.12 -3.51
N ARG A 23 -6.73 -7.41 -3.02
CA ARG A 23 -5.75 -6.39 -2.66
C ARG A 23 -4.53 -6.58 -3.53
N VAL A 24 -4.13 -5.53 -4.23
CA VAL A 24 -3.07 -5.62 -5.24
C VAL A 24 -2.05 -4.54 -4.98
N HIS A 25 -0.79 -4.96 -4.81
CA HIS A 25 0.34 -4.06 -4.79
C HIS A 25 0.83 -3.81 -6.21
N PHE A 26 0.88 -2.54 -6.63
CA PHE A 26 1.42 -2.09 -7.90
C PHE A 26 2.89 -1.68 -7.68
N ALA A 27 3.81 -2.64 -7.81
CA ALA A 27 5.24 -2.41 -7.67
C ALA A 27 5.86 -1.91 -9.00
N ALA A 28 7.17 -1.64 -9.00
CA ALA A 28 7.88 -1.10 -10.17
C ALA A 28 7.86 -2.02 -11.41
N GLY A 29 7.83 -3.34 -11.21
CA GLY A 29 7.89 -4.34 -12.29
C GLY A 29 6.98 -5.55 -12.06
N ALA A 30 6.02 -5.45 -11.14
CA ALA A 30 5.07 -6.54 -10.89
C ALA A 30 3.78 -6.06 -10.21
N LEU A 31 2.70 -6.82 -10.42
CA LEU A 31 1.50 -6.76 -9.60
C LEU A 31 1.50 -7.94 -8.64
N MET A 32 1.44 -7.68 -7.34
CA MET A 32 1.29 -8.72 -6.32
C MET A 32 -0.14 -8.72 -5.82
N ALA A 33 -0.92 -9.69 -6.27
CA ALA A 33 -2.35 -9.79 -5.99
C ALA A 33 -2.63 -10.82 -4.91
N CYS A 34 -3.54 -10.48 -4.00
CA CYS A 34 -4.09 -11.37 -2.99
C CYS A 34 -5.62 -11.34 -3.06
N GLU A 35 -6.23 -12.52 -3.08
CA GLU A 35 -7.67 -12.70 -2.92
C GLU A 35 -7.97 -13.06 -1.47
N LEU A 36 -8.88 -12.34 -0.85
CA LEU A 36 -9.30 -12.53 0.52
C LEU A 36 -10.78 -12.89 0.61
N LEU A 37 -11.08 -13.89 1.43
CA LEU A 37 -12.43 -14.24 1.86
C LEU A 37 -12.55 -13.99 3.37
N GLY A 38 -13.20 -12.89 3.74
CA GLY A 38 -13.12 -12.36 5.10
C GLY A 38 -11.71 -11.85 5.39
N ARG A 39 -11.05 -12.46 6.38
CA ARG A 39 -9.66 -12.14 6.74
C ARG A 39 -8.61 -13.07 6.12
N ARG A 40 -9.06 -14.23 5.63
CA ARG A 40 -8.18 -15.26 5.12
C ARG A 40 -7.75 -14.96 3.70
N VAL A 41 -6.44 -14.99 3.46
CA VAL A 41 -5.86 -15.02 2.12
C VAL A 41 -6.07 -16.41 1.52
N VAL A 42 -6.79 -16.48 0.40
CA VAL A 42 -7.14 -17.76 -0.24
C VAL A 42 -6.35 -18.01 -1.52
N ARG A 43 -5.95 -16.95 -2.23
CA ARG A 43 -5.11 -17.03 -3.43
C ARG A 43 -4.13 -15.87 -3.47
N LYS A 44 -2.97 -16.13 -4.05
CA LYS A 44 -1.92 -15.13 -4.31
C LYS A 44 -1.41 -15.34 -5.73
N GLN A 45 -1.03 -14.26 -6.39
CA GLN A 45 -0.41 -14.33 -7.71
C GLN A 45 0.47 -13.12 -7.96
N CYS A 46 1.63 -13.36 -8.57
CA CYS A 46 2.52 -12.31 -9.06
C CYS A 46 2.38 -12.22 -10.59
N PHE A 47 2.27 -11.01 -11.11
CA PHE A 47 2.23 -10.71 -12.54
C PHE A 47 3.37 -9.74 -12.86
N ALA A 48 4.50 -10.28 -13.34
CA ALA A 48 5.65 -9.47 -13.70
C ALA A 48 5.41 -8.68 -14.99
N PHE A 49 6.05 -7.51 -15.10
CA PHE A 49 6.04 -6.67 -16.29
C PHE A 49 7.31 -5.82 -16.36
N ALA A 50 7.69 -5.38 -17.56
CA ALA A 50 8.74 -4.39 -17.74
C ALA A 50 8.23 -2.99 -17.34
N PRO A 51 9.08 -2.09 -16.79
CA PRO A 51 8.65 -0.75 -16.37
C PRO A 51 7.86 -0.02 -17.46
N GLY A 52 6.62 0.37 -17.14
CA GLY A 52 5.72 1.07 -18.08
C GLY A 52 4.90 0.15 -19.00
N GLU A 53 5.11 -1.17 -18.97
CA GLU A 53 4.44 -2.16 -19.83
C GLU A 53 3.44 -3.05 -19.04
N HIS A 54 2.71 -2.46 -18.10
CA HIS A 54 1.84 -3.22 -17.18
C HIS A 54 0.48 -3.61 -17.76
N SER A 55 0.14 -3.25 -19.01
CA SER A 55 -1.17 -3.56 -19.59
C SER A 55 -1.44 -5.06 -19.70
N ALA A 56 -0.44 -5.87 -20.08
CA ALA A 56 -0.57 -7.32 -20.12
C ALA A 56 -0.75 -7.93 -18.72
N ALA A 57 -0.05 -7.40 -17.72
CA ALA A 57 -0.20 -7.81 -16.32
C ALA A 57 -1.59 -7.46 -15.77
N LEU A 58 -2.15 -6.30 -16.13
CA LEU A 58 -3.53 -5.93 -15.77
C LEU A 58 -4.56 -6.85 -16.45
N LEU A 59 -4.32 -7.29 -17.69
CA LEU A 59 -5.19 -8.27 -18.35
C LEU A 59 -5.15 -9.62 -17.62
N ALA A 60 -3.95 -10.14 -17.34
CA ALA A 60 -3.75 -11.40 -16.63
C ALA A 60 -4.33 -11.35 -15.20
N LEU A 61 -4.21 -10.22 -14.51
CA LEU A 61 -4.85 -9.99 -13.21
C LEU A 61 -6.37 -10.12 -13.31
N ARG A 62 -6.99 -9.51 -14.34
CA ARG A 62 -8.44 -9.58 -14.55
C ARG A 62 -8.88 -11.03 -14.80
N GLU A 63 -8.15 -11.76 -15.61
CA GLU A 63 -8.42 -13.18 -15.89
C GLU A 63 -8.29 -14.03 -14.63
N TRP A 64 -7.27 -13.78 -13.81
CA TRP A 64 -7.07 -14.46 -12.54
C TRP A 64 -8.18 -14.16 -11.51
N MET A 65 -8.73 -12.93 -11.50
CA MET A 65 -9.89 -12.57 -10.69
C MET A 65 -11.16 -13.33 -11.13
N GLY A 66 -11.17 -13.88 -12.34
CA GLY A 66 -12.26 -14.67 -12.88
C GLY A 66 -13.53 -13.87 -13.16
N SER A 67 -14.67 -14.55 -13.13
CA SER A 67 -15.96 -13.94 -13.49
C SER A 67 -16.33 -12.76 -12.58
N PRO A 68 -16.88 -11.67 -13.14
CA PRO A 68 -17.28 -10.50 -12.37
C PRO A 68 -18.21 -10.85 -11.21
N SER A 69 -17.75 -10.61 -9.99
CA SER A 69 -18.62 -10.66 -8.82
C SER A 69 -19.02 -9.22 -8.48
N ARG A 70 -20.29 -8.85 -8.72
CA ARG A 70 -20.80 -7.49 -8.40
C ARG A 70 -20.65 -7.11 -6.92
N ARG A 71 -20.38 -8.08 -6.05
CA ARG A 71 -20.13 -7.87 -4.61
C ARG A 71 -18.64 -7.78 -4.26
N GLY A 72 -17.75 -8.20 -5.15
CA GLY A 72 -16.31 -8.16 -4.92
C GLY A 72 -15.76 -6.73 -4.92
N SER A 73 -14.63 -6.52 -4.26
CA SER A 73 -13.96 -5.22 -4.23
C SER A 73 -12.47 -5.32 -4.51
N LEU A 74 -11.91 -4.27 -5.09
CA LEU A 74 -10.48 -4.14 -5.40
C LEU A 74 -9.88 -2.97 -4.63
N GLU A 75 -8.74 -3.20 -3.99
CA GLU A 75 -7.93 -2.21 -3.31
C GLU A 75 -6.52 -2.21 -3.92
N TRP A 76 -6.05 -1.04 -4.33
CA TRP A 76 -4.70 -0.86 -4.83
C TRP A 76 -3.79 -0.31 -3.73
N VAL A 77 -2.61 -0.90 -3.58
CA VAL A 77 -1.49 -0.35 -2.82
C VAL A 77 -0.44 0.07 -3.83
N LEU A 78 -0.10 1.35 -3.91
CA LEU A 78 0.86 1.86 -4.88
C LEU A 78 2.28 1.75 -4.32
N GLY A 79 3.17 1.13 -5.08
CA GLY A 79 4.58 1.00 -4.76
C GLY A 79 5.34 2.32 -4.80
N ASN A 80 6.58 2.29 -4.35
CA ASN A 80 7.41 3.48 -4.14
C ASN A 80 7.72 4.24 -5.44
N THR A 81 7.73 3.56 -6.59
CA THR A 81 8.01 4.18 -7.90
C THR A 81 6.82 4.90 -8.50
N ALA A 82 5.60 4.49 -8.14
CA ALA A 82 4.34 5.02 -8.67
C ALA A 82 3.88 6.32 -7.97
N VAL A 83 4.52 6.69 -6.86
CA VAL A 83 4.16 7.83 -6.02
C VAL A 83 5.35 8.78 -5.90
N ARG A 84 5.07 10.09 -5.91
CA ARG A 84 6.02 11.13 -5.52
C ARG A 84 5.58 11.71 -4.19
N TYR A 85 6.51 11.94 -3.29
CA TYR A 85 6.18 12.46 -1.97
C TYR A 85 6.75 13.86 -1.79
N LEU A 86 5.93 14.73 -1.20
CA LEU A 86 6.34 16.03 -0.70
C LEU A 86 6.11 16.08 0.80
N LEU A 87 6.90 16.91 1.46
CA LEU A 87 6.70 17.27 2.85
C LEU A 87 6.56 18.78 2.91
N LEU A 88 5.34 19.27 3.19
CA LEU A 88 5.10 20.69 3.36
C LEU A 88 5.51 21.09 4.77
N PRO A 89 6.33 22.15 4.96
CA PRO A 89 6.61 22.66 6.28
C PRO A 89 5.31 23.10 6.96
N TRP A 90 5.25 23.03 8.29
CA TRP A 90 4.09 23.55 8.99
C TRP A 90 4.08 25.08 8.97
N THR A 91 2.97 25.67 8.55
CA THR A 91 2.63 27.08 8.82
C THR A 91 1.14 27.18 9.13
N PRO A 92 0.71 28.17 9.95
CA PRO A 92 -0.71 28.40 10.20
C PRO A 92 -1.54 28.60 8.93
N ASP A 93 -0.96 29.26 7.93
CA ASP A 93 -1.64 29.58 6.66
C ASP A 93 -2.01 28.33 5.86
N LEU A 94 -1.23 27.24 6.00
CA LEU A 94 -1.53 25.95 5.37
C LEU A 94 -2.74 25.25 6.00
N ALA A 95 -3.36 25.81 7.05
CA ALA A 95 -4.70 25.41 7.47
C ALA A 95 -5.73 25.63 6.34
N ASN A 96 -5.54 26.66 5.50
CA ASN A 96 -6.37 26.89 4.31
C ASN A 96 -6.08 25.84 3.23
N ALA A 97 -7.11 25.11 2.81
CA ALA A 97 -6.98 24.03 1.83
C ALA A 97 -6.51 24.52 0.45
N SER A 98 -6.98 25.68 -0.02
CA SER A 98 -6.61 26.23 -1.33
C SER A 98 -5.15 26.69 -1.34
N LEU A 99 -4.70 27.38 -0.28
CA LEU A 99 -3.29 27.77 -0.16
C LEU A 99 -2.38 26.54 -0.05
N ARG A 100 -2.79 25.54 0.73
CA ARG A 100 -2.08 24.27 0.85
C ARG A 100 -1.93 23.57 -0.50
N GLN A 101 -2.99 23.53 -1.29
CA GLN A 101 -2.95 22.97 -2.64
C GLN A 101 -2.00 23.77 -3.55
N ALA A 102 -2.09 25.10 -3.56
CA ALA A 102 -1.23 25.95 -4.37
C ALA A 102 0.25 25.81 -3.98
N PHE A 103 0.54 25.77 -2.68
CA PHE A 103 1.90 25.57 -2.17
C PHE A 103 2.45 24.18 -2.55
N ALA A 104 1.63 23.13 -2.44
CA ALA A 104 2.02 21.79 -2.87
C ALA A 104 2.31 21.73 -4.39
N VAL A 105 1.52 22.41 -5.21
CA VAL A 105 1.74 22.56 -6.66
C VAL A 105 3.07 23.23 -6.94
N ALA A 106 3.32 24.41 -6.36
CA ALA A 106 4.57 25.13 -6.57
C ALA A 106 5.79 24.31 -6.14
N LEU A 107 5.71 23.66 -4.96
CA LEU A 107 6.79 22.80 -4.46
C LEU A 107 7.01 21.57 -5.36
N PHE A 108 5.93 20.95 -5.85
CA PHE A 108 6.01 19.83 -6.78
C PHE A 108 6.77 20.20 -8.05
N GLU A 109 6.36 21.29 -8.71
CA GLU A 109 6.96 21.77 -9.95
C GLU A 109 8.42 22.17 -9.73
N GLN A 110 8.72 22.81 -8.60
CA GLN A 110 10.08 23.18 -8.23
C GLN A 110 10.98 21.94 -8.03
N GLN A 111 10.50 20.93 -7.31
CA GLN A 111 11.28 19.76 -6.91
C GLN A 111 11.43 18.74 -8.05
N PHE A 112 10.36 18.46 -8.79
CA PHE A 112 10.33 17.40 -9.80
C PHE A 112 10.52 17.91 -11.23
N LYS A 113 10.46 19.23 -11.46
CA LYS A 113 10.55 19.83 -12.80
C LYS A 113 9.50 19.25 -13.77
N GLN A 114 8.30 19.01 -13.24
CA GLN A 114 7.18 18.38 -13.94
C GLN A 114 5.91 19.20 -13.69
N ASP A 115 5.00 19.20 -14.66
CA ASP A 115 3.68 19.83 -14.52
C ASP A 115 2.85 19.11 -13.45
N ALA A 116 2.52 19.82 -12.37
CA ALA A 116 1.68 19.31 -11.29
C ALA A 116 0.26 18.98 -11.75
N SER A 117 -0.22 19.59 -12.85
CA SER A 117 -1.56 19.35 -13.39
C SER A 117 -1.75 17.89 -13.85
N ALA A 118 -0.66 17.18 -14.19
CA ALA A 118 -0.68 15.77 -14.54
C ALA A 118 -0.83 14.82 -13.32
N TYR A 119 -0.75 15.36 -12.10
CA TYR A 119 -0.76 14.60 -10.86
C TYR A 119 -1.98 14.92 -9.99
N ALA A 120 -2.48 13.90 -9.30
CA ALA A 120 -3.43 14.07 -8.20
C ALA A 120 -2.64 14.09 -6.89
N MET A 121 -2.97 15.03 -6.00
CA MET A 121 -2.34 15.19 -4.69
C MET A 121 -3.27 14.70 -3.59
N CYS A 122 -2.76 13.81 -2.75
CA CYS A 122 -3.43 13.28 -1.57
C CYS A 122 -2.69 13.76 -0.32
N PHE A 123 -3.36 14.54 0.51
CA PHE A 123 -2.79 15.09 1.73
C PHE A 123 -3.06 14.15 2.90
N ALA A 124 -2.07 13.96 3.77
CA ALA A 124 -2.31 13.36 5.07
C ALA A 124 -3.21 14.28 5.93
N SER A 125 -3.69 13.76 7.06
CA SER A 125 -4.43 14.59 8.02
C SER A 125 -3.48 15.62 8.64
N PRO A 126 -3.82 16.93 8.60
CA PRO A 126 -2.98 17.95 9.19
C PRO A 126 -2.93 17.81 10.71
N ARG A 127 -1.74 18.02 11.29
CA ARG A 127 -1.53 18.12 12.74
C ARG A 127 -0.84 19.43 13.05
N TYR A 128 -1.26 20.07 14.14
CA TYR A 128 -0.70 21.36 14.55
C TYR A 128 0.80 21.22 14.83
N GLY A 129 1.60 22.18 14.33
CA GLY A 129 3.06 22.21 14.52
C GLY A 129 3.83 21.15 13.74
N GLN A 130 3.19 20.41 12.82
CA GLN A 130 3.79 19.27 12.14
C GLN A 130 3.76 19.40 10.64
N ALA A 131 4.86 18.97 10.01
CA ALA A 131 4.96 18.93 8.58
C ALA A 131 3.89 18.01 7.97
N LEU A 132 3.40 18.37 6.80
CA LEU A 132 2.31 17.69 6.14
C LEU A 132 2.81 16.87 4.97
N MET A 133 2.65 15.56 5.04
CA MET A 133 2.99 14.67 3.92
C MET A 133 1.93 14.77 2.82
N VAL A 134 2.40 14.83 1.57
CA VAL A 134 1.56 14.81 0.36
C VAL A 134 2.06 13.71 -0.55
N ALA A 135 1.16 12.82 -0.96
CA ALA A 135 1.41 11.82 -1.98
C ALA A 135 0.86 12.32 -3.33
N CYS A 136 1.71 12.37 -4.34
CA CYS A 136 1.37 12.80 -5.69
C CYS A 136 1.41 11.59 -6.63
N VAL A 137 0.31 11.32 -7.31
CA VAL A 137 0.14 10.14 -8.19
C VAL A 137 -0.28 10.61 -9.57
N SER A 138 0.31 10.03 -10.63
CA SER A 138 -0.08 10.34 -12.00
C SER A 138 -1.59 10.14 -12.20
N LYS A 139 -2.27 11.14 -12.76
CA LYS A 139 -3.71 11.04 -13.10
C LYS A 139 -3.97 9.94 -14.12
N ALA A 140 -3.04 9.72 -15.07
CA ALA A 140 -3.15 8.66 -16.07
C ALA A 140 -3.21 7.28 -15.40
N LEU A 141 -2.29 7.03 -14.46
CA LEU A 141 -2.29 5.77 -13.69
C LEU A 141 -3.59 5.61 -12.89
N LEU A 142 -4.07 6.67 -12.23
CA LEU A 142 -5.34 6.60 -11.49
C LEU A 142 -6.53 6.28 -12.39
N VAL A 143 -6.56 6.82 -13.62
CA VAL A 143 -7.61 6.50 -14.60
C VAL A 143 -7.53 5.04 -15.01
N GLU A 144 -6.35 4.52 -15.28
CA GLU A 144 -6.12 3.13 -15.67
C GLU A 144 -6.54 2.14 -14.56
N LEU A 145 -6.10 2.37 -13.32
CA LEU A 145 -6.47 1.50 -12.19
C LEU A 145 -8.00 1.52 -11.91
N LYS A 146 -8.64 2.68 -12.09
CA LYS A 146 -10.11 2.81 -12.03
C LYS A 146 -10.80 2.07 -13.17
N ALA A 147 -10.26 2.17 -14.39
CA ALA A 147 -10.80 1.48 -15.56
C ALA A 147 -10.67 -0.04 -15.40
N HIS A 148 -9.54 -0.53 -14.87
CA HIS A 148 -9.34 -1.94 -14.58
C HIS A 148 -10.44 -2.49 -13.66
N ALA A 149 -10.72 -1.84 -12.53
CA ALA A 149 -11.78 -2.26 -11.60
C ALA A 149 -13.16 -2.35 -12.29
N ARG A 150 -13.51 -1.35 -13.12
CA ARG A 150 -14.74 -1.35 -13.91
C ARG A 150 -14.78 -2.52 -14.90
N SER A 151 -13.68 -2.77 -15.61
CA SER A 151 -13.58 -3.85 -16.60
C SER A 151 -13.63 -5.25 -15.96
N ALA A 152 -13.15 -5.39 -14.72
CA ALA A 152 -13.25 -6.61 -13.93
C ALA A 152 -14.63 -6.76 -13.25
N GLY A 153 -15.49 -5.73 -13.35
CA GLY A 153 -16.83 -5.72 -12.76
C GLY A 153 -16.85 -5.83 -11.23
N VAL A 154 -15.82 -5.30 -10.58
CA VAL A 154 -15.71 -5.21 -9.11
C VAL A 154 -15.73 -3.75 -8.65
N ARG A 155 -16.11 -3.51 -7.40
CA ARG A 155 -16.07 -2.17 -6.82
C ARG A 155 -14.64 -1.76 -6.49
N LEU A 156 -14.17 -0.64 -7.01
CA LEU A 156 -12.93 -0.04 -6.51
C LEU A 156 -13.16 0.50 -5.09
N ALA A 157 -12.50 -0.08 -4.10
CA ALA A 157 -12.62 0.30 -2.70
C ALA A 157 -11.60 1.38 -2.30
N SER A 158 -10.35 1.26 -2.75
CA SER A 158 -9.30 2.23 -2.43
C SER A 158 -8.14 2.19 -3.43
N ILE A 159 -7.40 3.30 -3.48
CA ILE A 159 -6.06 3.40 -4.07
C ILE A 159 -5.22 4.13 -3.03
N THR A 160 -4.25 3.43 -2.43
CA THR A 160 -3.51 3.92 -1.26
C THR A 160 -2.01 3.86 -1.52
N PRO A 161 -1.24 4.94 -1.29
CA PRO A 161 0.22 4.87 -1.31
C PRO A 161 0.77 3.85 -0.31
N GLY A 162 1.82 3.09 -0.69
CA GLY A 162 2.45 2.09 0.17
C GLY A 162 2.91 2.65 1.51
N VAL A 163 3.52 3.84 1.50
CA VAL A 163 3.86 4.59 2.73
C VAL A 163 2.67 4.75 3.66
N ALA A 164 1.52 5.20 3.14
CA ALA A 164 0.33 5.42 3.97
C ALA A 164 -0.24 4.10 4.51
N ALA A 165 -0.21 3.02 3.71
CA ALA A 165 -0.65 1.71 4.14
C ALA A 165 0.18 1.18 5.32
N VAL A 166 1.52 1.25 5.21
CA VAL A 166 2.44 0.81 6.27
C VAL A 166 2.34 1.72 7.49
N TRP A 167 2.31 3.04 7.29
CA TRP A 167 2.22 3.99 8.39
C TRP A 167 0.97 3.77 9.25
N ASN A 168 -0.19 3.62 8.60
CA ASN A 168 -1.45 3.37 9.30
C ASN A 168 -1.47 2.01 9.99
N ARG A 169 -0.84 0.99 9.39
CA ARG A 169 -0.75 -0.35 9.98
C ARG A 169 0.03 -0.35 11.29
N PHE A 170 1.12 0.40 11.34
CA PHE A 170 2.03 0.44 12.50
C PHE A 170 1.90 1.73 13.33
N GLU A 171 0.83 2.51 13.15
CA GLU A 171 0.66 3.83 13.79
C GLU A 171 0.90 3.77 15.31
N LYS A 172 0.33 2.77 16.00
CA LYS A 172 0.49 2.61 17.46
C LYS A 172 1.95 2.41 17.88
N LEU A 173 2.71 1.64 17.11
CA LEU A 173 4.13 1.41 17.37
C LEU A 173 4.95 2.66 17.04
N LEU A 174 4.68 3.30 15.90
CA LEU A 174 5.42 4.47 15.46
C LEU A 174 5.12 5.71 16.31
N ALA A 175 3.94 5.77 16.94
CA ALA A 175 3.55 6.81 17.89
C ALA A 175 4.36 6.76 19.19
N SER A 176 4.85 5.59 19.61
CA SER A 176 5.68 5.44 20.82
C SER A 176 7.18 5.54 20.55
N GLU A 177 7.58 5.68 19.28
CA GLU A 177 8.98 5.64 18.85
C GLU A 177 9.42 6.92 18.14
N GLN A 178 10.73 7.11 18.08
CA GLN A 178 11.37 8.05 17.16
C GLN A 178 12.50 7.33 16.44
N GLY A 179 12.79 7.75 15.22
CA GLY A 179 13.85 7.18 14.41
C GLY A 179 13.48 7.14 12.93
N THR A 180 13.87 6.06 12.25
CA THR A 180 13.73 5.93 10.80
C THR A 180 12.97 4.67 10.43
N VAL A 181 11.97 4.81 9.56
CA VAL A 181 11.26 3.72 8.92
C VAL A 181 11.69 3.64 7.45
N SER A 182 12.27 2.51 7.06
CA SER A 182 12.64 2.19 5.68
C SER A 182 11.60 1.26 5.07
N LEU A 183 11.00 1.68 3.95
CA LEU A 183 10.07 0.88 3.17
C LEU A 183 10.76 0.42 1.90
N VAL A 184 11.11 -0.86 1.82
CA VAL A 184 11.83 -1.45 0.69
C VAL A 184 10.82 -2.08 -0.26
N ASP A 185 10.78 -1.59 -1.49
CA ASP A 185 9.91 -2.07 -2.56
C ASP A 185 10.75 -2.25 -3.83
N GLY A 186 11.15 -3.51 -4.09
CA GLY A 186 12.05 -3.85 -5.19
C GLY A 186 13.40 -3.13 -5.07
N ASP A 187 13.76 -2.38 -6.11
CA ASP A 187 15.04 -1.64 -6.25
C ASP A 187 15.00 -0.22 -5.66
N ARG A 188 13.97 0.08 -4.86
CA ARG A 188 13.75 1.39 -4.25
C ARG A 188 13.40 1.27 -2.78
N LEU A 189 13.93 2.19 -1.99
CA LEU A 189 13.52 2.37 -0.60
C LEU A 189 12.99 3.79 -0.37
N VAL A 190 11.96 3.91 0.45
CA VAL A 190 11.54 5.20 1.04
C VAL A 190 11.96 5.20 2.51
N ALA A 191 12.84 6.12 2.88
CA ALA A 191 13.25 6.35 4.27
C ALA A 191 12.43 7.52 4.84
N LEU A 192 11.77 7.27 5.97
CA LEU A 192 10.95 8.22 6.70
C LEU A 192 11.58 8.48 8.06
N CYS A 193 12.00 9.71 8.33
CA CYS A 193 12.30 10.08 9.71
C CYS A 193 11.03 10.50 10.43
N HIS A 194 10.93 10.10 11.69
CA HIS A 194 9.80 10.48 12.51
C HIS A 194 10.15 10.65 13.97
N LYS A 195 9.27 11.40 14.65
CA LYS A 195 9.23 11.51 16.10
C LYS A 195 7.79 11.32 16.54
N GLN A 196 7.53 10.28 17.34
CA GLN A 196 6.23 10.00 17.96
C GLN A 196 5.07 10.06 16.95
N GLY A 197 5.18 9.26 15.87
CA GLY A 197 4.15 9.18 14.84
C GLY A 197 4.08 10.37 13.89
N CYS A 198 5.05 11.29 13.91
CA CYS A 198 5.07 12.49 13.10
C CYS A 198 6.25 12.47 12.14
N ILE A 199 5.97 12.42 10.83
CA ILE A 199 7.01 12.38 9.79
C ILE A 199 7.64 13.77 9.65
N ASN A 200 8.96 13.84 9.72
CA ASN A 200 9.71 15.10 9.61
C ASN A 200 10.70 15.12 8.43
N SER A 201 11.00 13.96 7.84
CA SER A 201 11.76 13.86 6.61
C SER A 201 11.32 12.65 5.80
N ILE A 202 11.49 12.74 4.48
CA ILE A 202 11.24 11.64 3.55
C ILE A 202 12.30 11.68 2.45
N ALA A 203 12.86 10.52 2.14
CA ALA A 203 13.80 10.37 1.03
C ALA A 203 13.54 9.07 0.27
N LEU A 204 13.40 9.18 -1.05
CA LEU A 204 13.43 8.04 -1.96
C LEU A 204 14.88 7.77 -2.38
N ARG A 205 15.35 6.53 -2.25
CA ARG A 205 16.70 6.13 -2.64
C ARG A 205 16.64 4.86 -3.50
N PRO A 206 17.60 4.65 -4.40
CA PRO A 206 17.90 3.32 -4.91
C PRO A 206 18.17 2.36 -3.75
N PHE A 207 17.74 1.12 -3.90
CA PHE A 207 18.03 0.04 -2.97
C PHE A 207 18.55 -1.13 -3.78
N ASP A 208 19.71 -1.63 -3.41
CA ASP A 208 20.28 -2.85 -3.96
C ASP A 208 20.36 -3.87 -2.83
N PRO A 209 19.53 -4.94 -2.85
CA PRO A 209 19.73 -6.06 -1.94
C PRO A 209 20.96 -6.83 -2.41
N ASP A 210 22.16 -6.33 -2.12
CA ASP A 210 23.38 -7.13 -2.32
C ASP A 210 23.22 -8.42 -1.47
N PRO A 211 23.14 -9.61 -2.11
CA PRO A 211 22.92 -10.86 -1.40
C PRO A 211 24.16 -11.31 -0.61
N THR A 212 25.31 -10.68 -0.84
CA THR A 212 26.63 -11.06 -0.32
C THR A 212 27.22 -10.03 0.65
N GLY A 213 26.65 -8.83 0.74
CA GLY A 213 27.09 -7.76 1.62
C GLY A 213 26.16 -7.51 2.81
N ASP A 214 26.66 -6.75 3.79
CA ASP A 214 25.81 -6.21 4.85
C ASP A 214 24.79 -5.23 4.25
N ILE A 215 23.51 -5.42 4.56
CA ILE A 215 22.46 -4.48 4.14
C ILE A 215 22.63 -3.17 4.92
N VAL A 216 23.23 -2.17 4.29
CA VAL A 216 23.35 -0.83 4.87
C VAL A 216 22.04 -0.08 4.65
N MET A 217 21.21 -0.03 5.69
CA MET A 217 20.04 0.85 5.69
C MET A 217 20.53 2.30 5.69
N PRO A 218 20.08 3.15 4.75
CA PRO A 218 20.50 4.55 4.74
C PRO A 218 20.05 5.20 6.04
N SER A 219 21.03 5.61 6.85
CA SER A 219 20.76 6.44 8.01
C SER A 219 20.52 7.86 7.50
N THR A 220 19.35 8.38 7.75
CA THR A 220 18.97 9.77 7.46
C THR A 220 19.52 10.75 8.50
N GLY A 221 20.52 10.33 9.30
CA GLY A 221 21.10 11.09 10.41
C GLY A 221 20.21 11.20 11.66
N ALA A 222 19.02 10.58 11.67
CA ALA A 222 18.12 10.62 12.81
C ALA A 222 18.56 9.65 13.92
N GLN A 223 18.69 10.17 15.15
CA GLN A 223 18.86 9.35 16.36
C GLN A 223 17.54 8.65 16.71
N GLY A 224 17.56 7.32 16.86
CA GLY A 224 16.39 6.55 17.29
C GLY A 224 16.36 5.12 16.80
N ARG A 225 15.18 4.49 16.89
CA ARG A 225 14.94 3.12 16.43
C ARG A 225 14.92 3.06 14.90
N GLN A 226 15.54 2.04 14.34
CA GLN A 226 15.43 1.72 12.93
C GLN A 226 14.37 0.65 12.72
N ARG A 227 13.52 0.87 11.72
CA ARG A 227 12.40 -0.01 11.37
C ARG A 227 12.41 -0.26 9.87
N VAL A 228 12.21 -1.50 9.44
CA VAL A 228 12.24 -1.90 8.02
C VAL A 228 10.99 -2.70 7.68
N PHE A 229 10.23 -2.26 6.69
CA PHE A 229 9.16 -3.03 6.06
C PHE A 229 9.56 -3.30 4.61
N ALA A 230 9.56 -4.56 4.18
CA ALA A 230 10.11 -4.94 2.88
C ALA A 230 9.14 -5.82 2.08
N SER A 231 9.12 -5.62 0.75
CA SER A 231 8.49 -6.53 -0.21
C SER A 231 9.41 -7.68 -0.63
N ILE A 232 10.52 -7.88 0.07
CA ILE A 232 11.52 -8.89 -0.20
C ILE A 232 11.95 -9.49 1.13
N TRP A 233 12.32 -10.76 1.13
CA TRP A 233 12.79 -11.42 2.33
C TRP A 233 14.23 -10.98 2.63
N LEU A 234 14.45 -10.35 3.78
CA LEU A 234 15.74 -9.83 4.22
C LEU A 234 16.19 -10.54 5.51
N PRO A 235 16.69 -11.78 5.43
CA PRO A 235 17.04 -12.57 6.60
C PRO A 235 18.22 -12.00 7.38
N GLN A 236 19.07 -11.19 6.75
CA GLN A 236 20.23 -10.57 7.41
C GLN A 236 19.80 -9.50 8.44
N LEU A 237 18.57 -8.99 8.34
CA LEU A 237 18.07 -7.96 9.26
C LEU A 237 17.61 -8.59 10.59
N PRO A 238 18.08 -8.06 11.74
CA PRO A 238 17.58 -8.46 13.05
C PRO A 238 16.05 -8.34 13.15
N GLU A 239 15.41 -9.22 13.91
CA GLU A 239 13.95 -9.23 14.05
C GLU A 239 13.44 -7.93 14.69
N GLU A 240 14.20 -7.38 15.62
CA GLU A 240 13.85 -6.16 16.35
C GLU A 240 13.77 -4.90 15.46
N ILE A 241 14.36 -4.92 14.26
CA ILE A 241 14.23 -3.82 13.31
C ILE A 241 13.17 -4.12 12.24
N ARG A 242 12.69 -5.35 12.09
CA ARG A 242 11.69 -5.70 11.08
C ARG A 242 10.28 -5.28 11.52
N LEU A 243 9.59 -4.60 10.62
CA LEU A 243 8.14 -4.41 10.68
C LEU A 243 7.51 -5.54 9.89
N SER A 244 7.16 -6.62 10.57
CA SER A 244 6.52 -7.77 9.94
C SER A 244 5.01 -7.78 10.15
N LEU A 245 4.29 -8.34 9.20
CA LEU A 245 2.90 -8.73 9.42
C LEU A 245 2.91 -10.02 10.25
N ARG A 246 1.97 -10.14 11.19
CA ARG A 246 1.87 -11.35 12.03
C ARG A 246 1.60 -12.56 11.14
N ASN A 247 2.36 -13.63 11.33
CA ASN A 247 2.09 -14.93 10.71
C ASN A 247 0.66 -15.37 11.07
N GLY A 248 -0.13 -15.78 10.07
CA GLY A 248 -1.53 -16.14 10.27
C GLY A 248 -2.41 -15.88 9.04
N GLU A 249 -3.62 -16.46 9.05
CA GLU A 249 -4.68 -16.23 8.04
C GLU A 249 -4.24 -16.42 6.57
N GLY A 250 -3.23 -17.26 6.34
CA GLY A 250 -2.70 -17.55 5.01
C GLY A 250 -1.48 -16.71 4.62
N PHE A 251 -0.90 -15.92 5.53
CA PHE A 251 0.38 -15.23 5.35
C PHE A 251 1.49 -15.88 6.18
N ARG A 252 2.64 -16.11 5.54
CA ARG A 252 3.89 -16.58 6.14
C ARG A 252 5.01 -15.65 5.71
N GLU A 253 5.60 -14.92 6.66
CA GLU A 253 6.57 -13.84 6.37
C GLU A 253 7.70 -14.26 5.41
N GLN A 254 8.29 -15.44 5.62
CA GLN A 254 9.39 -15.96 4.81
C GLN A 254 8.99 -16.32 3.38
N GLU A 255 7.80 -16.88 3.21
CA GLU A 255 7.30 -17.36 1.91
C GLU A 255 6.58 -16.25 1.14
N ASP A 256 6.03 -15.27 1.85
CA ASP A 256 5.10 -14.28 1.31
C ASP A 256 5.59 -12.83 1.42
N ALA A 257 6.88 -12.60 1.71
CA ALA A 257 7.45 -11.25 1.80
C ALA A 257 7.11 -10.39 0.56
N THR A 258 7.09 -10.99 -0.63
CA THR A 258 6.69 -10.36 -1.89
C THR A 258 5.28 -9.74 -1.85
N TYR A 259 4.38 -10.29 -1.04
CA TYR A 259 3.00 -9.83 -0.89
C TYR A 259 2.79 -8.89 0.31
N ALA A 260 3.85 -8.54 1.07
CA ALA A 260 3.73 -7.78 2.31
C ALA A 260 2.95 -6.46 2.14
N PHE A 261 3.24 -5.67 1.11
CA PHE A 261 2.49 -4.43 0.84
C PHE A 261 1.02 -4.68 0.50
N ALA A 262 0.73 -5.68 -0.34
CA ALA A 262 -0.64 -6.07 -0.68
C ALA A 262 -1.42 -6.48 0.58
N LEU A 263 -0.75 -7.09 1.56
CA LEU A 263 -1.34 -7.59 2.80
C LEU A 263 -1.31 -6.61 3.98
N CYS A 264 -0.63 -5.47 3.84
CA CYS A 264 -0.38 -4.55 4.95
C CYS A 264 -1.63 -3.98 5.64
N GLY A 265 -2.76 -3.89 4.94
CA GLY A 265 -4.07 -3.46 5.46
C GLY A 265 -5.09 -4.58 5.68
N VAL A 266 -4.66 -5.85 5.76
CA VAL A 266 -5.54 -6.97 6.12
C VAL A 266 -5.70 -7.02 7.64
N HIS A 267 -6.95 -7.04 8.12
CA HIS A 267 -7.32 -7.00 9.54
C HIS A 267 -8.35 -8.05 9.91
#